data_AF-A0A1H8R3B1-F1
#
_entry.id   AF-A0A1H8R3B1-F1
#
_cell.length_a   1.000
_cell.length_b   1.000
_cell.length_c   1.000
_cell.angle_alpha   90.00
_cell.angle_beta   90.00
_cell.angle_gamma   90.00
#
_symmetry.space_group_name_H-M   'P 1'
#
loop_
_entity.id
_entity.type
_entity.pdbx_description
1 polymer ?
#
loop_
_entity_poly.entity_id
_entity_poly.type
_entity_poly.pdbx_seq_one_letter_code
_entity_poly.pdbx_strand_id
1 'polypeptide(L)'
;MRLVEAVAEVDDVGAFVEQVGAIADEFAVTVQVFDARYVVSRRHLERAVELADRAIDRGENVARDRAVEILCYAAGRRQIDQALTLGVDVGRTPVVVLVDAADEDADEAAAASALIDCLESAETLGDYDETLVREYFEITETELAATAGSLEDVVLERVALLDVEK
;
A
#
# COMPACT_ATOMS: atom_id res chain seq x y z
N MET A 1 12.40 2.83 -2.78
CA MET A 1 11.21 1.99 -2.99
C MET A 1 11.44 0.83 -3.95
N ARG A 2 11.20 -0.38 -3.45
CA ARG A 2 11.03 -1.65 -4.18
C ARG A 2 9.66 -2.24 -3.91
N LEU A 3 9.17 -3.06 -4.84
CA LEU A 3 7.93 -3.83 -4.68
C LEU A 3 8.24 -5.32 -4.79
N VAL A 4 7.62 -6.11 -3.93
CA VAL A 4 7.61 -7.58 -3.99
C VAL A 4 6.19 -8.03 -4.29
N GLU A 5 6.00 -8.79 -5.35
CA GLU A 5 4.72 -9.37 -5.73
C GLU A 5 4.66 -10.83 -5.26
N ALA A 6 3.59 -11.20 -4.56
CA ALA A 6 3.46 -12.50 -3.95
C ALA A 6 2.00 -12.85 -3.59
N VAL A 7 1.79 -14.05 -3.07
CA VAL A 7 0.59 -14.46 -2.36
C VAL A 7 0.96 -14.66 -0.88
N ALA A 8 0.19 -14.04 0.01
CA ALA A 8 0.30 -14.22 1.44
C ALA A 8 -0.73 -15.25 1.92
N GLU A 9 -0.30 -16.18 2.77
CA GLU A 9 -1.18 -17.07 3.53
C GLU A 9 -1.11 -16.65 5.01
N VAL A 10 -2.18 -16.02 5.48
CA VAL A 10 -2.24 -15.41 6.81
C VAL A 10 -3.18 -16.22 7.69
N ASP A 11 -2.63 -16.91 8.69
CA ASP A 11 -3.44 -17.61 9.70
C ASP A 11 -3.85 -16.67 10.85
N ASP A 12 -2.95 -15.76 11.23
CA ASP A 12 -3.14 -14.76 12.26
C ASP A 12 -2.49 -13.44 11.80
N VAL A 13 -3.30 -12.38 11.72
CA VAL A 13 -2.85 -11.07 11.22
C VAL A 13 -1.79 -10.46 12.14
N GLY A 14 -1.91 -10.64 13.47
CA GLY A 14 -0.95 -10.12 14.43
C GLY A 14 0.43 -10.77 14.26
N ALA A 15 0.47 -12.10 14.18
CA ALA A 15 1.70 -12.83 13.95
C ALA A 15 2.35 -12.48 12.59
N PHE A 16 1.52 -12.29 11.55
CA PHE A 16 2.01 -11.87 10.23
C PHE A 16 2.63 -10.46 10.28
N VAL A 17 1.96 -9.50 10.94
CA VAL A 17 2.48 -8.14 11.12
C VAL A 17 3.77 -8.15 11.93
N GLU A 18 3.87 -8.96 12.98
CA GLU A 18 5.11 -9.12 13.76
C GLU A 18 6.26 -9.68 12.92
N GLN A 19 5.99 -10.68 12.06
CA GLN A 19 6.99 -11.24 11.16
C GLN A 19 7.50 -10.22 10.14
N VAL A 20 6.59 -9.49 9.50
CA VAL A 20 6.94 -8.43 8.54
C VAL A 20 7.70 -7.30 9.23
N GLY A 21 7.26 -6.91 10.43
CA GLY A 21 7.93 -5.90 11.25
C GLY A 21 9.36 -6.29 11.63
N ALA A 22 9.60 -7.57 11.97
CA ALA A 22 10.94 -8.06 12.27
C ALA A 22 11.91 -7.91 11.08
N ILE A 23 11.43 -8.16 9.85
CA ILE A 23 12.22 -7.94 8.62
C ILE A 23 12.47 -6.44 8.41
N ALA A 24 11.43 -5.61 8.60
CA ALA A 24 11.55 -4.16 8.48
C ALA A 24 12.63 -3.59 9.41
N ASP A 25 12.60 -4.02 10.68
CA ASP A 25 13.56 -3.62 11.72
C ASP A 25 14.98 -4.15 11.43
N GLU A 26 15.11 -5.41 10.98
CA GLU A 26 16.42 -6.03 10.67
C GLU A 26 17.17 -5.26 9.59
N PHE A 27 16.46 -4.79 8.57
CA PHE A 27 17.06 -4.11 7.41
C PHE A 27 16.90 -2.58 7.43
N ALA A 28 16.37 -2.02 8.52
CA ALA A 28 16.10 -0.59 8.70
C ALA A 28 15.25 0.03 7.58
N VAL A 29 14.26 -0.71 7.09
CA VAL A 29 13.33 -0.29 6.02
C VAL A 29 11.91 -0.12 6.55
N THR A 30 11.08 0.61 5.82
CA THR A 30 9.62 0.54 5.98
C THR A 30 9.09 -0.60 5.11
N VAL A 31 8.26 -1.47 5.68
CA VAL A 31 7.54 -2.50 4.93
C VAL A 31 6.04 -2.33 5.13
N GLN A 32 5.28 -2.25 4.03
CA GLN A 32 3.82 -2.26 4.06
C GLN A 32 3.29 -3.29 3.07
N VAL A 33 2.43 -4.19 3.54
CA VAL A 33 1.77 -5.21 2.73
C VAL A 33 0.40 -4.70 2.31
N PHE A 34 0.10 -4.77 1.02
CA PHE A 34 -1.20 -4.41 0.46
C PHE A 34 -1.83 -5.61 -0.22
N ASP A 35 -3.16 -5.73 -0.13
CA ASP A 35 -3.93 -6.59 -1.03
C ASP A 35 -3.85 -6.03 -2.46
N ALA A 36 -3.21 -6.79 -3.35
CA ALA A 36 -2.93 -6.39 -4.72
C ALA A 36 -4.21 -6.12 -5.53
N ARG A 37 -5.36 -6.67 -5.10
CA ARG A 37 -6.65 -6.46 -5.78
C ARG A 37 -7.09 -5.00 -5.74
N TYR A 38 -6.63 -4.21 -4.76
CA TYR A 38 -6.92 -2.78 -4.64
C TYR A 38 -5.84 -1.87 -5.26
N VAL A 39 -4.68 -2.41 -5.63
CA VAL A 39 -3.52 -1.60 -6.08
C VAL A 39 -3.51 -1.47 -7.60
N VAL A 40 -3.98 -0.33 -8.09
CA VAL A 40 -4.13 -0.08 -9.53
C VAL A 40 -2.81 0.02 -10.32
N SER A 41 -1.71 0.41 -9.68
CA SER A 41 -0.40 0.52 -10.35
C SER A 41 0.76 0.73 -9.36
N ARG A 42 2.01 0.65 -9.86
CA ARG A 42 3.19 1.10 -9.10
C ARG A 42 3.11 2.59 -8.74
N ARG A 43 2.59 3.42 -9.66
CA ARG A 43 2.45 4.86 -9.46
C ARG A 43 1.49 5.20 -8.32
N HIS A 44 0.48 4.36 -8.10
CA HIS A 44 -0.43 4.47 -6.96
C HIS A 44 0.36 4.44 -5.64
N LEU A 45 1.24 3.45 -5.47
CA LEU A 45 2.04 3.30 -4.26
C LEU A 45 3.15 4.36 -4.15
N GLU A 46 3.83 4.69 -5.26
CA GLU A 46 4.81 5.79 -5.28
C GLU A 46 4.15 7.10 -4.81
N ARG A 47 2.94 7.38 -5.29
CA ARG A 47 2.21 8.58 -4.91
C ARG A 47 1.82 8.56 -3.43
N ALA A 48 1.42 7.41 -2.90
CA ALA A 48 1.10 7.27 -1.48
C ALA A 48 2.32 7.53 -0.59
N VAL A 49 3.50 7.00 -0.96
CA VAL A 49 4.77 7.25 -0.25
C VAL A 49 5.11 8.73 -0.23
N GLU A 50 5.12 9.39 -1.40
CA GLU A 50 5.43 10.83 -1.49
C GLU A 50 4.54 11.70 -0.59
N LEU A 51 3.25 11.35 -0.51
CA LEU A 51 2.27 12.10 0.27
C LEU A 51 2.40 11.81 1.76
N ALA A 52 2.62 10.55 2.14
CA ALA A 52 2.86 10.13 3.51
C ALA A 52 4.10 10.83 4.09
N ASP A 53 5.22 10.79 3.35
CA ASP A 53 6.47 11.44 3.76
C ASP A 53 6.27 12.95 3.95
N ARG A 54 5.59 13.59 2.98
CA ARG A 54 5.27 15.01 3.08
C ARG A 54 4.41 15.34 4.30
N ALA A 55 3.45 14.48 4.64
CA ALA A 55 2.60 14.69 5.81
C ALA A 55 3.39 14.55 7.11
N ILE A 56 4.27 13.55 7.19
CA ILE A 56 5.16 13.31 8.32
C ILE A 56 6.11 14.50 8.51
N ASP A 57 6.77 14.96 7.45
CA ASP A 57 7.69 16.09 7.47
C ASP A 57 7.04 17.38 7.98
N ARG A 58 5.73 17.54 7.75
CA ARG A 58 4.94 18.68 8.21
C ARG A 58 4.30 18.50 9.58
N GLY A 59 4.39 17.30 10.18
CA GLY A 59 3.69 16.95 11.41
C GLY A 59 2.16 16.92 11.25
N GLU A 60 1.68 16.64 10.05
CA GLU A 60 0.26 16.56 9.67
C GLU A 60 -0.21 15.10 9.46
N ASN A 61 0.66 14.14 9.77
CA ASN A 61 0.40 12.72 9.60
C ASN A 61 -0.72 12.23 10.52
N VAL A 62 -1.50 11.27 10.01
CA VAL A 62 -2.59 10.63 10.73
C VAL A 62 -2.04 9.58 11.69
N ALA A 63 -1.14 8.74 11.20
CA ALA A 63 -0.53 7.62 11.90
C ALA A 63 0.90 7.96 12.30
N ARG A 64 1.32 7.47 13.48
CA ARG A 64 2.70 7.63 13.96
C ARG A 64 3.69 6.75 13.21
N ASP A 65 3.20 5.61 12.75
CA ASP A 65 3.98 4.65 11.99
C ASP A 65 3.92 5.01 10.50
N ARG A 66 5.09 5.02 9.84
CA ARG A 66 5.21 5.40 8.43
C ARG A 66 4.52 4.41 7.50
N ALA A 67 4.59 3.10 7.76
CA ALA A 67 3.92 2.09 6.95
C ALA A 67 2.39 2.30 7.00
N VAL A 68 1.86 2.58 8.18
CA VAL A 68 0.42 2.89 8.36
C VAL A 68 0.03 4.22 7.71
N GLU A 69 0.90 5.23 7.72
CA GLU A 69 0.64 6.49 7.01
C GLU A 69 0.60 6.28 5.48
N ILE A 70 1.53 5.49 4.93
CA ILE A 70 1.51 5.09 3.52
C ILE A 70 0.21 4.33 3.20
N LEU A 71 -0.22 3.42 4.07
CA LEU A 71 -1.49 2.71 3.93
C LEU A 71 -2.69 3.67 3.87
N CYS A 72 -2.74 4.66 4.76
CA CYS A 72 -3.81 5.67 4.75
C CYS A 72 -3.86 6.46 3.43
N TYR A 73 -2.70 6.87 2.92
CA TYR A 73 -2.63 7.55 1.63
C TYR A 73 -3.00 6.65 0.46
N ALA A 74 -2.51 5.41 0.40
CA ALA A 74 -2.88 4.45 -0.64
C ALA A 74 -4.40 4.13 -0.60
N ALA A 75 -4.97 4.06 0.59
CA ALA A 75 -6.41 3.88 0.76
C ALA A 75 -7.23 5.13 0.37
N GLY A 76 -6.60 6.31 0.30
CA GLY A 76 -7.32 7.58 0.22
C GLY A 76 -8.25 7.79 1.42
N ARG A 77 -7.88 7.28 2.61
CA ARG A 77 -8.69 7.35 3.83
C ARG A 77 -7.87 7.91 5.00
N ARG A 78 -8.47 8.83 5.77
CA ARG A 78 -7.88 9.38 7.02
C ARG A 78 -8.13 8.50 8.24
N GLN A 79 -9.03 7.53 8.16
CA GLN A 79 -9.32 6.63 9.28
C GLN A 79 -8.55 5.34 9.07
N ILE A 80 -7.65 5.01 10.01
CA ILE A 80 -6.80 3.82 9.95
C ILE A 80 -7.67 2.56 9.77
N ASP A 81 -8.75 2.43 10.53
CA ASP A 81 -9.66 1.28 10.44
C ASP A 81 -10.24 1.07 9.02
N GLN A 82 -10.46 2.16 8.26
CA GLN A 82 -10.93 2.07 6.87
C GLN A 82 -9.79 1.81 5.89
N ALA A 83 -8.59 2.29 6.21
CA ALA A 83 -7.39 2.05 5.41
C ALA A 83 -6.91 0.60 5.51
N LEU A 84 -7.12 -0.06 6.65
CA LEU A 84 -6.80 -1.48 6.87
C LEU A 84 -7.51 -2.41 5.88
N THR A 85 -8.59 -1.99 5.23
CA THR A 85 -9.22 -2.75 4.13
C THR A 85 -8.28 -2.96 2.94
N LEU A 86 -7.30 -2.07 2.71
CA LEU A 86 -6.27 -2.27 1.69
C LEU A 86 -5.11 -3.16 2.16
N GLY A 87 -5.08 -3.52 3.44
CA GLY A 87 -4.10 -4.43 4.03
C GLY A 87 -4.44 -5.88 3.76
N VAL A 88 -4.01 -6.77 4.66
CA VAL A 88 -4.29 -8.21 4.58
C VAL A 88 -5.21 -8.66 5.71
N ASP A 89 -6.03 -9.66 5.41
CA ASP A 89 -6.87 -10.38 6.36
C ASP A 89 -6.47 -11.86 6.41
N VAL A 90 -7.03 -12.60 7.37
CA VAL A 90 -6.87 -14.06 7.48
C VAL A 90 -7.29 -14.73 6.17
N GLY A 91 -6.44 -15.64 5.68
CA GLY A 91 -6.65 -16.40 4.46
C GLY A 91 -5.56 -16.17 3.42
N ARG A 92 -5.87 -16.54 2.18
CA ARG A 92 -4.94 -16.48 1.06
C ARG A 92 -5.24 -15.26 0.20
N THR A 93 -4.28 -14.34 0.09
CA THR A 93 -4.47 -13.03 -0.55
C THR A 93 -3.32 -12.74 -1.51
N PRO A 94 -3.57 -12.35 -2.78
CA PRO A 94 -2.52 -11.78 -3.62
C PRO A 94 -2.10 -10.43 -3.05
N VAL A 95 -0.80 -10.24 -2.87
CA VAL A 95 -0.25 -9.06 -2.24
C VAL A 95 0.80 -8.38 -3.10
N VAL A 96 0.93 -7.07 -2.90
CA VAL A 96 2.11 -6.32 -3.26
C VAL A 96 2.69 -5.75 -1.96
N VAL A 97 3.95 -6.05 -1.70
CA VAL A 97 4.68 -5.58 -0.53
C VAL A 97 5.57 -4.43 -0.95
N LEU A 98 5.34 -3.27 -0.36
CA LEU A 98 6.19 -2.11 -0.50
C LEU A 98 7.33 -2.18 0.48
N VAL A 99 8.55 -2.02 -0.02
CA VAL A 99 9.77 -1.89 0.77
C VAL A 99 10.40 -0.55 0.44
N ASP A 100 10.53 0.33 1.41
CA ASP A 100 11.09 1.66 1.18
C ASP A 100 11.94 2.14 2.34
N ALA A 101 13.16 2.56 2.02
CA ALA A 101 14.10 3.13 2.98
C ALA A 101 14.05 4.65 2.98
N ALA A 102 14.00 5.23 4.18
CA ALA A 102 14.25 6.67 4.36
C ALA A 102 15.74 7.00 4.55
N ASP A 103 16.56 5.99 4.88
CA ASP A 103 18.00 6.13 5.20
C ASP A 103 18.87 5.47 4.12
N GLU A 104 20.07 6.02 3.87
CA GLU A 104 21.03 5.51 2.89
C GLU A 104 21.71 4.20 3.35
N ASP A 105 21.75 3.94 4.66
CA ASP A 105 22.35 2.72 5.24
C ASP A 105 21.41 1.48 5.22
N ALA A 106 20.15 1.67 4.81
CA ALA A 106 19.16 0.60 4.76
C ALA A 106 19.32 -0.30 3.52
N ASP A 107 18.97 -1.59 3.66
CA ASP A 107 19.10 -2.57 2.58
C ASP A 107 17.74 -3.04 2.06
N GLU A 108 17.13 -2.22 1.19
CA GLU A 108 15.86 -2.56 0.53
C GLU A 108 15.94 -3.88 -0.26
N ALA A 109 17.12 -4.24 -0.79
CA ALA A 109 17.29 -5.43 -1.59
C ALA A 109 17.31 -6.69 -0.72
N ALA A 110 18.01 -6.66 0.40
CA ALA A 110 18.03 -7.76 1.37
C ALA A 110 16.65 -7.96 2.01
N ALA A 111 15.96 -6.88 2.39
CA ALA A 111 14.60 -6.95 2.90
C ALA A 111 13.63 -7.56 1.89
N ALA A 112 13.68 -7.11 0.62
CA ALA A 112 12.86 -7.70 -0.44
C ALA A 112 13.16 -9.20 -0.64
N SER A 113 14.43 -9.61 -0.56
CA SER A 113 14.80 -11.03 -0.64
C SER A 113 14.24 -11.83 0.54
N ALA A 114 14.33 -11.30 1.77
CA ALA A 114 13.80 -11.97 2.96
C ALA A 114 12.27 -12.13 2.90
N LEU A 115 11.57 -11.13 2.35
CA LEU A 115 10.12 -11.21 2.11
C LEU A 115 9.77 -12.28 1.06
N ILE A 116 10.53 -12.37 -0.02
CA ILE A 116 10.36 -13.42 -1.04
C ILE A 116 10.51 -14.82 -0.43
N ASP A 117 11.44 -14.99 0.51
CA ASP A 117 11.63 -16.30 1.19
C ASP A 117 10.48 -16.67 2.14
N CYS A 118 9.71 -15.67 2.59
CA CYS A 118 8.57 -15.87 3.51
C CYS A 118 7.22 -15.97 2.81
N LEU A 119 7.11 -15.52 1.56
CA LEU A 119 5.87 -15.43 0.80
C LEU A 119 5.89 -16.35 -0.42
N GLU A 120 4.72 -16.67 -0.98
CA GLU A 120 4.67 -17.41 -2.24
C GLU A 120 4.81 -16.43 -3.41
N SER A 121 5.96 -16.41 -4.09
CA SER A 121 6.19 -15.53 -5.25
C SER A 121 5.11 -15.69 -6.34
N ALA A 122 4.55 -14.56 -6.78
CA ALA A 122 3.56 -14.49 -7.84
C ALA A 122 3.59 -13.11 -8.50
N GLU A 123 3.27 -13.00 -9.78
CA GLU A 123 3.01 -11.70 -10.41
C GLU A 123 1.58 -11.27 -10.03
N THR A 124 1.42 -10.11 -9.41
CA THR A 124 0.13 -9.63 -8.86
C THR A 124 -0.18 -8.18 -9.21
N LEU A 125 0.84 -7.36 -9.49
CA LEU A 125 0.67 -5.96 -9.81
C LEU A 125 0.19 -5.78 -11.25
N GLY A 126 -0.91 -5.06 -11.42
CA GLY A 126 -1.56 -4.86 -12.72
C GLY A 126 -2.77 -5.76 -12.95
N ASP A 127 -2.94 -6.81 -12.15
CA ASP A 127 -4.11 -7.71 -12.14
C ASP A 127 -5.13 -7.32 -11.05
N TYR A 128 -5.27 -6.02 -10.77
CA TYR A 128 -6.23 -5.53 -9.79
C TYR A 128 -7.68 -5.83 -10.18
N ASP A 129 -8.58 -5.88 -9.21
CA ASP A 129 -10.01 -6.09 -9.46
C ASP A 129 -10.71 -4.73 -9.65
N GLU A 130 -11.04 -4.39 -10.90
CA GLU A 130 -11.70 -3.13 -11.24
C GLU A 130 -13.01 -2.92 -10.45
N THR A 131 -13.81 -3.97 -10.23
CA THR A 131 -15.11 -3.83 -9.54
C THR A 131 -14.89 -3.46 -8.08
N LEU A 132 -13.97 -4.17 -7.44
CA LEU A 132 -13.59 -3.97 -6.05
C LEU A 132 -12.91 -2.61 -5.82
N VAL A 133 -12.02 -2.19 -6.73
CA VAL A 133 -11.43 -0.83 -6.72
C VAL A 133 -12.52 0.22 -6.83
N ARG A 134 -13.44 0.09 -7.80
CA ARG A 134 -14.51 1.07 -8.00
C ARG A 134 -15.47 1.15 -6.83
N GLU A 135 -15.84 0.00 -6.25
CA GLU A 135 -16.67 -0.05 -5.05
C GLU A 135 -15.97 0.64 -3.86
N TYR A 136 -14.70 0.33 -3.63
CA TYR A 136 -13.93 0.85 -2.51
C TYR A 136 -13.69 2.36 -2.58
N PHE A 137 -13.29 2.86 -3.74
CA PHE A 137 -13.04 4.28 -3.97
C PHE A 137 -14.33 5.06 -4.31
N GLU A 138 -15.49 4.40 -4.29
CA GLU A 138 -16.79 5.01 -4.59
C GLU A 138 -16.80 5.68 -5.98
N ILE A 139 -16.19 5.00 -6.96
CA ILE A 139 -16.04 5.48 -8.34
C ILE A 139 -17.20 5.00 -9.19
N THR A 140 -18.01 5.94 -9.65
CA THR A 140 -19.22 5.64 -10.42
C THR A 140 -18.92 5.48 -11.92
N GLU A 141 -19.80 4.77 -12.65
CA GLU A 141 -19.71 4.71 -14.12
C GLU A 141 -19.78 6.09 -14.77
N THR A 142 -20.58 6.99 -14.20
CA THR A 142 -20.75 8.35 -14.74
C THR A 142 -19.46 9.16 -14.57
N GLU A 143 -18.77 9.02 -13.44
CA GLU A 143 -17.48 9.64 -13.18
C GLU A 143 -16.41 9.14 -14.16
N LEU A 144 -16.27 7.81 -14.30
CA LEU A 144 -15.33 7.22 -15.25
C LEU A 144 -15.61 7.65 -16.69
N ALA A 145 -16.88 7.71 -17.10
CA ALA A 145 -17.26 8.15 -18.44
C ALA A 145 -17.04 9.65 -18.68
N ALA A 146 -17.06 10.48 -17.62
CA ALA A 146 -16.82 11.91 -17.70
C ALA A 146 -15.32 12.25 -17.67
N THR A 147 -14.50 11.38 -17.10
CA THR A 147 -13.05 11.51 -17.02
C THR A 147 -12.40 11.21 -18.38
N ALA A 148 -11.39 12.02 -18.75
CA ALA A 148 -10.58 11.79 -19.95
C ALA A 148 -9.44 10.77 -19.74
N GLY A 149 -9.32 10.26 -18.52
CA GLY A 149 -8.30 9.32 -18.06
C GLY A 149 -8.83 7.92 -17.76
N SER A 150 -7.98 7.12 -17.17
CA SER A 150 -8.21 5.75 -16.74
C SER A 150 -8.71 5.68 -15.29
N LEU A 151 -9.09 4.48 -14.84
CA LEU A 151 -9.37 4.23 -13.42
C LEU A 151 -8.16 4.55 -12.54
N GLU A 152 -6.93 4.28 -13.02
CA GLU A 152 -5.70 4.64 -12.33
C GLU A 152 -5.63 6.16 -12.09
N ASP A 153 -5.98 6.98 -13.09
CA ASP A 153 -5.96 8.44 -12.97
C ASP A 153 -6.94 8.94 -11.89
N VAL A 154 -8.14 8.36 -11.84
CA VAL A 154 -9.15 8.70 -10.80
C VAL A 154 -8.67 8.28 -9.41
N VAL A 155 -8.08 7.10 -9.25
CA VAL A 155 -7.53 6.65 -7.96
C VAL A 155 -6.37 7.55 -7.52
N LEU A 156 -5.45 7.91 -8.42
CA LEU A 156 -4.36 8.83 -8.13
C LEU A 156 -4.87 10.21 -7.68
N GLU A 157 -5.99 10.67 -8.26
CA GLU A 157 -6.66 11.89 -7.82
C GLU A 157 -7.23 11.75 -6.40
N ARG A 158 -7.95 10.67 -6.10
CA ARG A 158 -8.49 10.41 -4.75
C ARG A 158 -7.39 10.38 -3.68
N VAL A 159 -6.28 9.70 -3.97
CA VAL A 159 -5.10 9.64 -3.08
C VAL A 159 -4.49 11.03 -2.87
N ALA A 160 -4.40 11.85 -3.93
CA ALA A 160 -3.86 13.20 -3.84
C ALA A 160 -4.78 14.20 -3.11
N LEU A 161 -6.10 14.06 -3.25
CA LEU A 161 -7.10 14.94 -2.62
C LEU A 161 -7.10 14.83 -1.10
N LEU A 162 -6.66 13.70 -0.54
CA LEU A 162 -6.56 13.52 0.91
C LEU A 162 -5.77 14.65 1.59
N ASP A 163 -4.76 15.23 0.92
CA ASP A 163 -3.95 16.32 1.45
C ASP A 163 -4.63 17.70 1.36
N VAL A 164 -5.59 17.86 0.46
CA VAL A 164 -6.32 19.12 0.23
C VAL A 164 -7.51 19.23 1.19
N GLU A 165 -8.14 18.10 1.51
CA GLU A 165 -9.34 18.02 2.37
C GLU A 165 -9.00 17.96 3.88
N LYS A 166 -7.86 18.54 4.29
CA LYS A 166 -7.39 18.64 5.67
C LYS A 166 -8.15 19.68 6.50
#